data_AF-A0A918JIV0-F1
#
_entry.id   AF-A0A918JIV0-F1
#
_cell.length_a   1.000
_cell.length_b   1.000
_cell.length_c   1.000
_cell.angle_alpha   90.00
_cell.angle_beta   90.00
_cell.angle_gamma   90.00
#
_symmetry.space_group_name_H-M   'P 1'
#
loop_
_entity.id
_entity.type
_entity.pdbx_description
1 polymer ?
#
loop_
_entity_poly.entity_id
_entity_poly.type
_entity_poly.pdbx_seq_one_letter_code
_entity_poly.pdbx_strand_id
1 'polypeptide(L)'
;MGTLGLLPLSDGLTPNGFELAYLTGMAVNDIDSVIGAARSLLTGRTQWVAVTSAAPDTWTPYEMKVVLVSRSQTKVISHSRIHATPKGTGDLFCATLTGLWIKGMDLFEAATQACDQVVQALRYTEQAQSAELLLPPMAGGHGNHEIQVRESESR
;
A
#
# COMPACT_ATOMS: atom_id res chain seq x y z
N MET A 1 -21.53 18.31 13.08
CA MET A 1 -20.71 17.50 14.02
C MET A 1 -19.31 17.41 13.43
N GLY A 2 -18.36 18.17 13.97
CA GLY A 2 -16.97 18.15 13.50
C GLY A 2 -16.27 16.90 14.05
N THR A 3 -15.83 16.03 13.16
CA THR A 3 -15.20 14.76 13.53
C THR A 3 -13.73 15.00 13.89
N LEU A 4 -13.38 14.84 15.16
CA LEU A 4 -12.01 14.77 15.71
C LEU A 4 -11.28 13.49 15.22
N GLY A 5 -11.15 13.32 13.90
CA GLY A 5 -10.46 12.18 13.28
C GLY A 5 -9.33 12.65 12.36
N LEU A 6 -8.43 11.74 11.99
CA LEU A 6 -7.33 12.06 11.07
C LEU A 6 -7.80 12.27 9.62
N LEU A 7 -8.94 11.69 9.22
CA LEU A 7 -9.42 11.72 7.83
C LEU A 7 -9.51 13.14 7.22
N PRO A 8 -10.04 14.19 7.90
CA PRO A 8 -10.11 15.53 7.32
C PRO A 8 -8.74 16.22 7.16
N LEU A 9 -7.68 15.64 7.72
CA LEU A 9 -6.31 16.15 7.67
C LEU A 9 -5.44 15.43 6.62
N SER A 10 -5.90 14.30 6.09
CA SER A 10 -5.12 13.47 5.15
C SER A 10 -5.26 13.96 3.70
N ASP A 11 -4.14 14.04 2.98
CA ASP A 11 -4.14 14.22 1.52
C ASP A 11 -4.40 12.92 0.76
N GLY A 12 -4.12 11.78 1.40
CA GLY A 12 -4.27 10.44 0.83
C GLY A 12 -4.55 9.38 1.88
N LEU A 13 -5.17 8.28 1.46
CA LEU A 13 -5.53 7.15 2.32
C LEU A 13 -5.15 5.83 1.65
N THR A 14 -4.68 4.84 2.41
CA THR A 14 -4.33 3.50 1.91
C THR A 14 -5.10 2.37 2.62
N PRO A 15 -6.44 2.45 2.78
CA PRO A 15 -7.18 1.43 3.52
C PRO A 15 -7.12 0.08 2.79
N ASN A 16 -7.26 -1.02 3.50
CA ASN A 16 -7.70 -2.27 2.86
C ASN A 16 -9.22 -2.28 2.64
N GLY A 17 -9.75 -3.30 1.94
CA GLY A 17 -11.20 -3.43 1.70
C GLY A 17 -12.05 -3.43 2.99
N PHE A 18 -11.61 -4.09 4.06
CA PHE A 18 -12.32 -4.10 5.33
C PHE A 18 -12.37 -2.71 5.99
N GLU A 19 -11.23 -2.02 6.03
CA GLU A 19 -11.13 -0.65 6.56
C GLU A 19 -11.96 0.33 5.74
N LEU A 20 -11.99 0.19 4.40
CA LEU A 20 -12.82 1.02 3.55
C LEU A 20 -14.31 0.88 3.88
N ALA A 21 -14.78 -0.36 4.08
CA ALA A 21 -16.16 -0.63 4.49
C ALA A 21 -16.47 0.04 5.83
N TYR A 22 -15.55 -0.08 6.80
CA TYR A 22 -15.69 0.53 8.12
C TYR A 22 -15.73 2.07 8.05
N LEU A 23 -14.83 2.70 7.29
CA LEU A 23 -14.73 4.16 7.16
C LEU A 23 -15.94 4.78 6.46
N THR A 24 -16.57 4.05 5.54
CA THR A 24 -17.65 4.57 4.68
C THR A 24 -19.04 4.10 5.09
N GLY A 25 -19.13 2.99 5.82
CA GLY A 25 -20.40 2.29 6.07
C GLY A 25 -21.00 1.66 4.81
N MET A 26 -20.23 1.54 3.72
CA MET A 26 -20.69 1.04 2.42
C MET A 26 -20.23 -0.40 2.18
N ALA A 27 -21.01 -1.14 1.39
CA ALA A 27 -20.61 -2.43 0.84
C ALA A 27 -19.47 -2.25 -0.18
N VAL A 28 -18.52 -3.18 -0.22
CA VAL A 28 -17.29 -3.14 -1.04
C VAL A 28 -16.96 -4.52 -1.62
N ASN A 29 -17.98 -5.20 -2.12
CA ASN A 29 -17.91 -6.60 -2.55
C ASN A 29 -17.32 -6.78 -3.96
N ASP A 30 -17.36 -5.74 -4.78
CA ASP A 30 -16.87 -5.74 -6.16
C ASP A 30 -16.08 -4.46 -6.46
N ILE A 31 -15.53 -4.36 -7.67
CA ILE A 31 -14.68 -3.23 -8.06
C ILE A 31 -15.47 -1.90 -8.08
N ASP A 32 -16.71 -1.91 -8.57
CA ASP A 32 -17.50 -0.69 -8.69
C ASP A 32 -17.93 -0.15 -7.33
N SER A 33 -18.33 -1.03 -6.42
CA SER A 33 -18.65 -0.67 -5.02
C SER A 33 -17.43 -0.17 -4.26
N VAL A 34 -16.25 -0.79 -4.45
CA VAL A 34 -14.97 -0.27 -3.93
C VAL A 34 -14.70 1.15 -4.46
N ILE A 35 -14.86 1.38 -5.77
CA ILE A 35 -14.65 2.72 -6.36
C ILE A 35 -15.63 3.73 -5.77
N GLY A 36 -16.91 3.37 -5.66
CA GLY A 36 -17.95 4.23 -5.09
C GLY A 36 -17.64 4.61 -3.64
N ALA A 37 -17.27 3.64 -2.80
CA ALA A 37 -16.87 3.87 -1.42
C ALA A 37 -15.61 4.73 -1.32
N ALA A 38 -14.58 4.47 -2.12
CA ALA A 38 -13.37 5.29 -2.14
C ALA A 38 -13.65 6.73 -2.58
N ARG A 39 -14.53 6.95 -3.57
CA ARG A 39 -14.93 8.28 -4.04
C ARG A 39 -15.65 9.09 -2.95
N SER A 40 -16.43 8.45 -2.08
CA SER A 40 -17.11 9.15 -0.98
C SER A 40 -16.14 9.76 0.05
N LEU A 41 -14.93 9.21 0.16
CA LEU A 41 -13.87 9.72 1.01
C LEU A 41 -13.08 10.90 0.39
N LEU A 42 -13.26 11.20 -0.90
CA LEU A 42 -12.57 12.29 -1.60
C LEU A 42 -13.19 13.67 -1.30
N THR A 43 -13.33 13.99 -0.02
CA THR A 43 -13.86 15.25 0.50
C THR A 43 -12.76 16.06 1.18
N GLY A 44 -12.94 17.38 1.29
CA GLY A 44 -11.95 18.25 1.93
C GLY A 44 -10.56 18.15 1.29
N ARG A 45 -9.54 17.81 2.10
CA ARG A 45 -8.14 17.71 1.65
C ARG A 45 -7.81 16.40 0.94
N THR A 46 -8.56 15.32 1.17
CA THR A 46 -8.26 14.01 0.57
C THR A 46 -8.32 14.10 -0.95
N GLN A 47 -7.18 13.86 -1.61
CA GLN A 47 -7.05 13.91 -3.07
C GLN A 47 -7.10 12.51 -3.71
N TRP A 48 -6.71 11.48 -2.96
CA TRP A 48 -6.66 10.11 -3.45
C TRP A 48 -6.89 9.07 -2.35
N VAL A 49 -7.33 7.88 -2.76
CA VAL A 49 -7.51 6.69 -1.91
C VAL A 49 -6.99 5.48 -2.68
N ALA A 50 -6.02 4.76 -2.11
CA ALA A 50 -5.49 3.51 -2.64
C ALA A 50 -6.00 2.33 -1.81
N VAL A 51 -7.03 1.65 -2.29
CA VAL A 51 -7.66 0.53 -1.59
C VAL A 51 -6.82 -0.72 -1.84
N THR A 52 -6.09 -1.17 -0.81
CA THR A 52 -5.30 -2.40 -0.86
C THR A 52 -6.19 -3.63 -0.71
N SER A 53 -5.80 -4.77 -1.29
CA SER A 53 -6.58 -6.01 -1.21
C SER A 53 -8.07 -5.81 -1.55
N ALA A 54 -8.36 -5.08 -2.63
CA ALA A 54 -9.71 -4.68 -3.02
C ALA A 54 -10.51 -5.81 -3.66
N ALA A 55 -11.79 -5.91 -3.31
CA ALA A 55 -12.77 -6.86 -3.86
C ALA A 55 -12.24 -8.31 -4.01
N PRO A 56 -11.92 -9.01 -2.90
CA PRO A 56 -11.33 -10.35 -2.93
C PRO A 56 -12.12 -11.39 -3.73
N ASP A 57 -13.44 -11.27 -3.78
CA ASP A 57 -14.32 -12.18 -4.53
C ASP A 57 -14.12 -12.08 -6.05
N THR A 58 -13.46 -11.03 -6.53
CA THR A 58 -13.16 -10.81 -7.96
C THR A 58 -11.77 -11.31 -8.37
N TRP A 59 -11.01 -11.90 -7.45
CA TRP A 59 -9.64 -12.33 -7.68
C TRP A 59 -9.58 -13.68 -8.40
N THR A 60 -8.53 -13.87 -9.19
CA THR A 60 -8.11 -15.21 -9.59
C THR A 60 -7.26 -15.83 -8.47
N PRO A 61 -6.98 -17.14 -8.50
CA PRO A 61 -6.09 -17.76 -7.51
C PRO A 61 -4.69 -17.11 -7.41
N TYR A 62 -4.22 -16.47 -8.48
CA TYR A 62 -2.84 -15.98 -8.62
C TYR A 62 -2.71 -14.46 -8.64
N GLU A 63 -3.82 -13.74 -8.48
CA GLU A 63 -3.86 -12.29 -8.66
C GLU A 63 -4.64 -11.63 -7.53
N MET A 64 -4.16 -10.48 -7.07
CA MET A 64 -4.89 -9.61 -6.17
C MET A 64 -4.88 -8.18 -6.72
N LYS A 65 -5.81 -7.36 -6.23
CA LYS A 65 -6.08 -6.04 -6.80
C LYS A 65 -5.90 -4.93 -5.78
N VAL A 66 -5.35 -3.82 -6.26
CA VAL A 66 -5.38 -2.50 -5.61
C VAL A 66 -6.23 -1.57 -6.47
N VAL A 67 -7.12 -0.80 -5.85
CA VAL A 67 -7.92 0.21 -6.56
C VAL A 67 -7.48 1.59 -6.11
N LEU A 68 -6.83 2.34 -7.00
CA LEU A 68 -6.45 3.72 -6.77
C LEU A 68 -7.51 4.66 -7.37
N VAL A 69 -8.08 5.51 -6.53
CA VAL A 69 -9.08 6.50 -6.92
C VAL A 69 -8.56 7.88 -6.54
N SER A 70 -8.54 8.80 -7.50
CA SER A 70 -8.32 10.23 -7.31
C SER A 70 -9.58 11.00 -7.69
N ARG A 71 -9.56 12.33 -7.52
CA ARG A 71 -10.67 13.19 -7.93
C ARG A 71 -11.03 13.08 -9.41
N SER A 72 -10.03 12.90 -10.28
CA SER A 72 -10.19 12.91 -11.74
C SER A 72 -10.11 11.53 -12.38
N GLN A 73 -9.40 10.58 -11.77
CA GLN A 73 -9.06 9.31 -12.39
C GLN A 73 -9.18 8.14 -11.42
N THR A 74 -9.46 6.95 -11.97
CA THR A 74 -9.47 5.67 -11.27
C THR A 74 -8.58 4.67 -12.02
N LYS A 75 -7.85 3.83 -11.29
CA LYS A 75 -7.04 2.73 -11.85
C LYS A 75 -7.19 1.49 -10.98
N VAL A 76 -7.46 0.36 -11.62
CA VAL A 76 -7.38 -0.97 -10.98
C VAL A 76 -6.01 -1.53 -11.33
N ILE A 77 -5.24 -1.89 -10.31
CA ILE A 77 -3.90 -2.44 -10.44
C ILE A 77 -3.97 -3.91 -10.01
N SER A 78 -3.70 -4.79 -10.95
CA SER A 78 -3.60 -6.23 -10.74
C SER A 78 -2.14 -6.61 -10.52
N HIS A 79 -1.86 -7.41 -9.49
CA HIS A 79 -0.52 -7.91 -9.23
C HIS A 79 -0.53 -9.36 -8.73
N SER A 80 0.61 -10.05 -8.84
CA SER A 80 0.72 -11.44 -8.40
C SER A 80 0.37 -11.58 -6.92
N ARG A 81 -0.47 -12.57 -6.60
CA ARG A 81 -0.73 -13.02 -5.25
C ARG A 81 0.36 -14.02 -4.86
N ILE A 82 1.10 -13.71 -3.80
CA ILE A 82 2.11 -14.60 -3.22
C ILE A 82 1.51 -15.27 -1.98
N HIS A 83 1.75 -16.56 -1.79
CA HIS A 83 1.23 -17.33 -0.66
C HIS A 83 2.08 -17.13 0.61
N ALA A 84 2.46 -15.88 0.86
CA ALA A 84 3.13 -15.44 2.07
C ALA A 84 2.28 -14.36 2.74
N THR A 85 2.11 -14.45 4.06
CA THR A 85 1.29 -13.52 4.85
C THR A 85 2.07 -12.79 5.95
N PRO A 86 3.29 -12.28 5.67
CA PRO A 86 4.03 -11.51 6.67
C PRO A 86 3.29 -10.21 6.98
N LYS A 87 3.51 -9.67 8.18
CA LYS A 87 2.99 -8.35 8.56
C LYS A 87 3.80 -7.26 7.83
N GLY A 88 3.19 -6.09 7.65
CA GLY A 88 3.88 -4.92 7.08
C GLY A 88 3.81 -4.73 5.56
N THR A 89 3.07 -5.56 4.82
CA THR A 89 2.88 -5.35 3.36
C THR A 89 2.16 -4.04 3.04
N GLY A 90 1.17 -3.67 3.85
CA GLY A 90 0.47 -2.37 3.75
C GLY A 90 1.41 -1.19 4.07
N ASP A 91 2.26 -1.34 5.09
CA ASP A 91 3.26 -0.32 5.46
C ASP A 91 4.27 -0.12 4.33
N LEU A 92 4.78 -1.21 3.74
CA LEU A 92 5.69 -1.17 2.59
C LEU A 92 5.02 -0.51 1.38
N PHE A 93 3.77 -0.86 1.07
CA PHE A 93 3.01 -0.24 -0.02
C PHE A 93 2.89 1.28 0.20
N CYS A 94 2.42 1.69 1.39
CA CYS A 94 2.22 3.10 1.74
C CYS A 94 3.54 3.88 1.67
N ALA A 95 4.59 3.38 2.31
CA ALA A 95 5.91 4.01 2.31
C ALA A 95 6.49 4.15 0.90
N THR A 96 6.37 3.11 0.06
CA THR A 96 6.88 3.12 -1.31
C THR A 96 6.09 4.10 -2.19
N LEU A 97 4.75 4.05 -2.14
CA LEU A 97 3.87 4.96 -2.88
C LEU A 97 4.20 6.41 -2.53
N THR A 98 4.19 6.74 -1.23
CA THR A 98 4.46 8.11 -0.76
C THR A 98 5.88 8.55 -1.11
N GLY A 99 6.87 7.67 -0.94
CA GLY A 99 8.27 7.98 -1.25
C GLY A 99 8.50 8.27 -2.74
N LEU A 100 7.90 7.49 -3.64
CA LEU A 100 7.97 7.72 -5.09
C LEU A 100 7.20 8.97 -5.50
N TRP A 101 6.02 9.20 -4.93
CA TRP A 101 5.21 10.37 -5.23
C TRP A 101 5.89 11.68 -4.80
N ILE A 102 6.48 11.73 -3.61
CA ILE A 102 7.26 12.90 -3.13
C ILE A 102 8.50 13.16 -4.00
N LYS A 103 9.06 12.12 -4.62
CA LYS A 103 10.16 12.25 -5.60
C LYS A 103 9.71 12.74 -6.98
N GLY A 104 8.42 13.05 -7.16
CA GLY A 104 7.86 13.61 -8.39
C GLY A 104 7.35 12.58 -9.39
N MET A 105 7.27 11.30 -9.02
CA MET A 105 6.62 10.28 -9.85
C MET A 105 5.10 10.53 -9.90
N ASP A 106 4.47 10.25 -11.04
CA ASP A 106 3.02 10.25 -11.13
C ASP A 106 2.40 9.29 -10.10
N LEU A 107 1.28 9.68 -9.50
CA LEU A 107 0.64 8.92 -8.42
C LEU A 107 0.25 7.50 -8.86
N PHE A 108 -0.26 7.34 -10.08
CA PHE A 108 -0.71 6.05 -10.59
C PHE A 108 0.44 5.14 -11.01
N GLU A 109 1.56 5.74 -11.45
CA GLU A 109 2.81 5.03 -11.69
C GLU A 109 3.45 4.60 -10.37
N ALA A 110 3.51 5.50 -9.38
CA ALA A 110 4.02 5.23 -8.04
C ALA A 110 3.26 4.09 -7.35
N ALA A 111 1.92 4.06 -7.49
CA ALA A 111 1.11 2.97 -6.94
C ALA A 111 1.38 1.63 -7.63
N THR A 112 1.59 1.63 -8.95
CA THR A 112 1.97 0.41 -9.67
C THR A 112 3.35 -0.09 -9.22
N GLN A 113 4.34 0.79 -9.11
CA GLN A 113 5.66 0.41 -8.60
C GLN A 113 5.62 -0.05 -7.13
N ALA A 114 4.77 0.56 -6.30
CA ALA A 114 4.58 0.11 -4.92
C ALA A 114 4.01 -1.32 -4.85
N CYS A 115 3.06 -1.68 -5.72
CA CYS A 115 2.59 -3.06 -5.84
C CYS A 115 3.73 -4.01 -6.24
N ASP A 116 4.54 -3.63 -7.23
CA ASP A 116 5.66 -4.46 -7.70
C ASP A 116 6.70 -4.68 -6.58
N GLN A 117 7.04 -3.63 -5.82
CA GLN A 117 7.96 -3.73 -4.69
C GLN A 117 7.43 -4.64 -3.58
N VAL A 118 6.12 -4.60 -3.29
CA VAL A 118 5.49 -5.53 -2.33
C VAL A 118 5.58 -6.98 -2.84
N VAL A 119 5.30 -7.21 -4.13
CA VAL A 119 5.43 -8.55 -4.72
C VAL A 119 6.87 -9.05 -4.65
N GLN A 120 7.85 -8.20 -4.94
CA GLN A 120 9.27 -8.57 -4.83
C GLN A 120 9.67 -8.93 -3.39
N ALA A 121 9.25 -8.12 -2.41
CA ALA A 121 9.50 -8.39 -0.99
C ALA A 121 8.84 -9.69 -0.52
N LEU A 122 7.61 -9.96 -0.95
CA LEU A 122 6.92 -11.22 -0.64
C LEU A 122 7.63 -12.43 -1.25
N ARG A 123 8.06 -12.35 -2.52
CA ARG A 123 8.84 -13.43 -3.15
C ARG A 123 10.16 -13.67 -2.44
N TYR A 124 10.86 -12.61 -2.07
CA TYR A 124 12.12 -12.71 -1.33
C TYR A 124 11.92 -13.35 0.06
N THR A 125 10.86 -12.95 0.76
CA THR A 125 10.46 -13.51 2.06
C THR A 125 10.12 -15.00 1.95
N GLU A 126 9.34 -15.39 0.94
CA GLU A 126 8.96 -16.78 0.68
C GLU A 126 10.18 -17.66 0.37
N GLN A 127 11.08 -17.19 -0.50
CA GLN A 127 12.32 -17.88 -0.87
C GLN A 127 13.25 -18.07 0.33
N ALA A 128 13.32 -17.09 1.23
CA ALA A 128 14.09 -17.17 2.46
C ALA A 128 13.39 -17.96 3.59
N GLN A 129 12.15 -18.41 3.37
CA GLN A 129 11.32 -19.08 4.37
C GLN A 129 11.21 -18.30 5.69
N SER A 130 11.17 -16.96 5.59
CA SER A 130 11.12 -16.07 6.75
C SER A 130 9.67 -15.84 7.21
N ALA A 131 9.48 -15.74 8.53
CA ALA A 131 8.21 -15.30 9.12
C ALA A 131 8.01 -13.78 9.03
N GLU A 132 9.11 -13.03 9.00
CA GLU A 132 9.14 -11.57 8.90
C GLU A 132 9.26 -11.13 7.44
N LEU A 133 8.64 -9.99 7.10
CA LEU A 133 8.76 -9.39 5.77
C LEU A 133 10.20 -8.95 5.52
N LEU A 134 10.85 -9.56 4.54
CA LEU A 134 12.18 -9.20 4.11
C LEU A 134 12.11 -8.22 2.94
N LEU A 135 12.90 -7.14 3.03
CA LEU A 135 13.08 -6.21 1.92
C LEU A 135 14.19 -6.73 1.01
N PRO A 136 13.96 -6.82 -0.30
CA PRO A 136 14.98 -7.29 -1.23
C PRO A 136 16.13 -6.28 -1.24
N PRO A 137 17.38 -6.75 -1.44
CA PRO A 137 18.52 -5.85 -1.59
C PRO A 137 18.27 -4.89 -2.76
N MET A 138 18.54 -3.61 -2.53
CA MET A 138 18.42 -2.58 -3.56
C MET A 138 19.24 -2.99 -4.79
N ALA A 139 18.61 -3.05 -5.96
CA ALA A 139 19.31 -3.30 -7.21
C ALA A 139 20.26 -2.13 -7.53
N GLY A 140 21.51 -2.24 -7.08
CA GLY A 140 22.66 -1.42 -7.48
C GLY A 140 22.58 0.08 -7.26
N GLY A 141 23.15 0.59 -6.15
CA GLY A 141 23.35 2.03 -5.97
C GLY A 141 24.03 2.45 -4.66
N HIS A 142 25.37 2.34 -4.65
CA HIS A 142 26.36 3.08 -3.83
C HIS A 142 26.56 2.73 -2.35
N GLY A 143 27.68 2.03 -2.11
CA GLY A 143 28.61 2.32 -1.03
C GLY A 143 28.38 1.57 0.28
N ASN A 144 29.26 0.61 0.58
CA ASN A 144 29.43 0.04 1.91
C ASN A 144 29.60 1.17 2.94
N HIS A 145 28.61 1.37 3.80
CA HIS A 145 28.85 1.89 5.14
C HIS A 145 28.51 0.77 6.10
N GLU A 146 29.54 0.03 6.51
CA GLU A 146 29.47 -0.81 7.69
C GLU A 146 29.09 0.09 8.87
N ILE A 147 27.86 -0.06 9.37
CA ILE A 147 27.47 0.56 10.62
C ILE A 147 28.18 -0.23 11.73
N GLN A 148 29.34 0.26 12.17
CA GLN A 148 29.96 -0.20 13.41
C GLN A 148 29.13 0.33 14.58
N VAL A 149 28.28 -0.52 15.14
CA VAL A 149 27.66 -0.30 16.44
C VAL A 149 28.75 -0.48 17.50
N ARG A 150 29.24 0.64 18.05
CA ARG A 150 30.04 0.62 19.27
C ARG A 150 29.08 0.54 20.45
N GLU A 151 28.97 -0.64 21.05
CA GLU A 151 28.40 -0.76 22.39
C GLU A 151 29.31 0.01 23.37
N SER A 152 28.72 1.00 24.02
CA SER A 152 29.36 1.74 25.11
C SER A 152 28.98 1.05 26.40
N GLU A 153 29.84 0.18 26.91
CA GLU A 153 29.78 -0.26 28.29
C GLU A 153 30.05 0.96 29.18
N SER A 154 29.07 1.32 29.99
CA SER A 154 29.20 2.37 31.00
C SER A 154 29.06 1.74 32.38
N ARG A 155 30.23 1.53 32.99
CA ARG A 155 30.61 1.49 34.42
C ARG A 155 29.97 0.45 35.35
#